data_AF-A0A962WDY0-F1
#
_entry.id   AF-A0A962WDY0-F1
#
_cell.length_a   1.000
_cell.length_b   1.000
_cell.length_c   1.000
_cell.angle_alpha   90.00
_cell.angle_beta   90.00
_cell.angle_gamma   90.00
#
_symmetry.space_group_name_H-M   'P 1'
#
loop_
_entity.id
_entity.type
_entity.pdbx_description
1 polymer ?
#
loop_
_entity_poly.entity_id
_entity_poly.type
_entity_poly.pdbx_seq_one_letter_code
_entity_poly.pdbx_strand_id
1 'polypeptide(L)'
;MPLSAEDDLRLNVLLANEVQAIRIDEGSMILHALSPRGEAKLKLNPNERADRYLRNVREALSGHILGSPGGYPVYIKRWTRTGQINTRLEDLLCLGEPEAVVAVVHAESLTDELARRAWWCQPTSDNARRMLARPCVASGEMGPVLAEFLVEFLPFEEDPAHAMESVRLVLQPGLIDHATRERLWHAGQRKNALRVGFLAATPDDLPETHPPHPADAVHKDRLGALAAQGNPLAQRLQGTLSARGQAFLAVAQSILEKPATQPVVAGLLNVMSARFSIGDPHEHLELRSREIDEIHADIEARLSAPEGHIAEVLAKLPEMRDDIAAMLTLARCNEAVVTQVFAHSDAVGSVMRRQIKPLTDHLFRHLARLQGR
;
A
#
# COMPACT_ATOMS: atom_id res chain seq x y z
N MET A 1 33.13 -1.89 27.60
CA MET A 1 34.59 -1.63 27.67
C MET A 1 34.92 -0.72 26.49
N PRO A 2 36.01 0.05 26.49
CA PRO A 2 36.34 0.82 25.29
C PRO A 2 36.54 -0.13 24.10
N LEU A 3 36.26 0.38 22.90
CA LEU A 3 36.60 -0.27 21.64
C LEU A 3 38.09 -0.64 21.61
N SER A 4 38.48 -1.54 20.72
CA SER A 4 39.92 -1.78 20.52
C SER A 4 40.59 -0.47 20.09
N ALA A 5 41.83 -0.22 20.55
CA ALA A 5 42.51 1.04 20.24
C ALA A 5 42.66 1.28 18.73
N GLU A 6 42.79 0.20 17.96
CA GLU A 6 42.79 0.26 16.50
C GLU A 6 41.44 0.73 15.94
N ASP A 7 40.34 0.10 16.36
CA ASP A 7 39.02 0.46 15.85
C ASP A 7 38.59 1.85 16.30
N ASP A 8 38.90 2.26 17.53
CA ASP A 8 38.62 3.60 18.05
C ASP A 8 39.31 4.68 17.18
N LEU A 9 40.59 4.51 16.87
CA LEU A 9 41.31 5.41 15.97
C LEU A 9 40.69 5.41 14.56
N ARG A 10 40.42 4.22 14.00
CA ARG A 10 39.91 4.10 12.63
C ARG A 10 38.49 4.67 12.49
N LEU A 11 37.63 4.49 13.49
CA LEU A 11 36.30 5.08 13.52
C LEU A 11 36.36 6.61 13.63
N ASN A 12 37.23 7.14 14.49
CA ASN A 12 37.42 8.60 14.60
C ASN A 12 37.94 9.20 13.28
N VAL A 13 38.87 8.53 12.59
CA VAL A 13 39.33 8.95 11.26
C VAL A 13 38.21 8.86 10.21
N LEU A 14 37.41 7.80 10.26
CA LEU A 14 36.27 7.63 9.35
C LEU A 14 35.25 8.77 9.53
N LEU A 15 34.88 9.06 10.77
CA LEU A 15 33.88 10.07 11.12
C LEU A 15 34.37 11.51 10.95
N ALA A 16 35.69 11.74 10.91
CA ALA A 16 36.26 13.02 10.53
C ALA A 16 36.06 13.34 9.03
N ASN A 17 35.67 12.36 8.22
CA ASN A 17 35.28 12.57 6.82
C ASN A 17 33.76 12.76 6.69
N GLU A 18 33.32 13.22 5.52
CA GLU A 18 31.89 13.36 5.21
C GLU A 18 31.23 11.99 4.99
N VAL A 19 30.68 11.42 6.07
CA VAL A 19 29.90 10.18 6.06
C VAL A 19 28.43 10.51 5.82
N GLN A 20 27.81 9.86 4.84
CA GLN A 20 26.40 10.01 4.48
C GLN A 20 25.50 8.98 5.15
N ALA A 21 26.00 7.77 5.37
CA ALA A 21 25.28 6.66 6.00
C ALA A 21 26.24 5.55 6.45
N ILE A 22 25.85 4.77 7.46
CA ILE A 22 26.61 3.63 7.98
C ILE A 22 25.70 2.41 8.11
N ARG A 23 26.20 1.26 7.65
CA ARG A 23 25.61 -0.06 7.96
C ARG A 23 26.68 -0.99 8.50
N ILE A 24 26.28 -1.91 9.37
CA ILE A 24 27.18 -2.88 9.99
C ILE A 24 26.68 -4.27 9.64
N ASP A 25 27.53 -5.07 9.00
CA ASP A 25 27.33 -6.50 8.88
C ASP A 25 27.83 -7.15 10.18
N GLU A 26 26.89 -7.52 11.05
CA GLU A 26 27.17 -8.11 12.35
C GLU A 26 27.81 -9.50 12.24
N GLY A 27 27.44 -10.27 11.22
CA GLY A 27 27.94 -11.62 11.02
C GLY A 27 29.40 -11.62 10.56
N SER A 28 29.74 -10.72 9.64
CA SER A 28 31.12 -10.56 9.18
C SER A 28 31.93 -9.57 10.00
N MET A 29 31.34 -8.85 10.97
CA MET A 29 31.99 -7.80 11.75
C MET A 29 32.64 -6.72 10.86
N ILE A 30 31.91 -6.26 9.83
CA ILE A 30 32.38 -5.21 8.91
C ILE A 30 31.44 -4.02 8.99
N LEU A 31 32.00 -2.84 9.27
CA LEU A 31 31.33 -1.57 9.13
C LEU A 31 31.55 -1.05 7.71
N HIS A 32 30.45 -0.67 7.06
CA HIS A 32 30.45 0.01 5.77
C HIS A 32 29.99 1.45 5.98
N ALA A 33 30.70 2.39 5.38
CA ALA A 33 30.33 3.80 5.39
C ALA A 33 30.21 4.32 3.96
N LEU A 34 29.07 4.93 3.67
CA LEU A 34 28.81 5.63 2.42
C LEU A 34 29.33 7.06 2.53
N SER A 35 30.05 7.52 1.51
CA SER A 35 30.53 8.90 1.39
C SER A 35 30.31 9.41 -0.04
N PRO A 36 30.44 10.72 -0.31
CA PRO A 36 30.39 11.25 -1.67
C PRO A 36 31.44 10.64 -2.61
N ARG A 37 32.55 10.12 -2.07
CA ARG A 37 33.65 9.52 -2.83
C ARG A 37 33.51 8.00 -3.04
N GLY A 38 32.46 7.39 -2.50
CA GLY A 38 32.21 5.95 -2.56
C GLY A 38 32.12 5.30 -1.17
N GLU A 39 32.28 3.98 -1.16
CA GLU A 39 32.12 3.16 0.04
C GLU A 39 33.47 2.88 0.73
N ALA A 40 33.54 3.17 2.02
CA ALA A 40 34.64 2.78 2.90
C ALA A 40 34.24 1.53 3.71
N LYS A 41 35.21 0.63 3.95
CA LYS A 41 35.02 -0.61 4.71
C LYS A 41 35.99 -0.67 5.88
N LEU A 42 35.49 -1.03 7.05
CA LEU A 42 36.25 -1.17 8.28
C LEU A 42 35.92 -2.53 8.90
N LYS A 43 36.87 -3.46 8.80
CA LYS A 43 36.82 -4.73 9.53
C LYS A 43 37.02 -4.43 11.01
N LEU A 44 36.03 -4.77 11.83
CA LEU A 44 36.05 -4.58 13.28
C LEU A 44 36.87 -5.69 13.94
N ASN A 45 37.65 -5.30 14.94
CA ASN A 45 38.53 -6.16 15.74
C ASN A 45 37.99 -6.24 17.18
N PRO A 46 36.96 -7.08 17.44
CA PRO A 46 36.36 -7.19 18.75
C PRO A 46 37.36 -7.69 19.79
N ASN A 47 37.52 -6.94 20.89
CA ASN A 47 38.30 -7.34 22.06
C ASN A 47 37.42 -8.01 23.15
N GLU A 48 36.14 -8.20 22.86
CA GLU A 48 35.16 -8.84 23.73
C GLU A 48 34.07 -9.56 22.92
N ARG A 49 32.98 -9.98 23.57
CA ARG A 49 31.85 -10.63 22.88
C ARG A 49 31.25 -9.71 21.81
N ALA A 50 31.01 -10.25 20.62
CA ALA A 50 30.56 -9.50 19.44
C ALA A 50 29.36 -8.59 19.71
N ASP A 51 28.28 -9.09 20.32
CA ASP A 51 27.07 -8.30 20.59
C ASP A 51 27.35 -7.06 21.46
N ARG A 52 28.22 -7.22 22.46
CA ARG A 52 28.60 -6.12 23.36
C ARG A 52 29.54 -5.17 22.63
N TYR A 53 30.45 -5.69 21.83
CA TYR A 53 31.35 -4.89 21.02
C TYR A 53 30.58 -4.00 20.03
N LEU A 54 29.64 -4.58 19.29
CA LEU A 54 28.76 -3.87 18.35
C LEU A 54 27.97 -2.78 19.05
N ARG A 55 27.44 -3.05 20.26
CA ARG A 55 26.77 -2.03 21.07
C ARG A 55 27.70 -0.84 21.37
N ASN A 56 28.94 -1.11 21.76
CA ASN A 56 29.89 -0.03 22.03
C ASN A 56 30.28 0.73 20.75
N VAL A 57 30.33 0.06 19.59
CA VAL A 57 30.55 0.72 18.29
C VAL A 57 29.42 1.70 18.01
N ARG A 58 28.17 1.26 18.16
CA ARG A 58 26.98 2.10 17.98
C ARG A 58 26.90 3.24 19.00
N GLU A 59 27.30 2.99 20.23
CA GLU A 59 27.42 4.04 21.26
C GLU A 59 28.45 5.10 20.87
N ALA A 60 29.61 4.69 20.34
CA ALA A 60 30.64 5.60 19.83
C ALA A 60 30.17 6.41 18.62
N LEU A 61 29.51 5.76 17.64
CA LEU A 61 28.89 6.43 16.49
C LEU A 61 27.87 7.47 16.98
N SER A 62 26.95 7.06 17.86
CA SER A 62 25.91 7.93 18.42
C SER A 62 26.49 9.11 19.19
N GLY A 63 27.52 8.89 20.01
CA GLY A 63 28.21 9.94 20.76
C GLY A 63 28.85 10.99 19.84
N HIS A 64 29.48 10.55 18.74
CA HIS A 64 30.11 11.43 17.78
C HIS A 64 29.08 12.23 16.97
N ILE A 65 28.02 11.56 16.48
CA ILE A 65 27.04 12.16 15.57
C ILE A 65 26.05 13.07 16.31
N LEU A 66 25.56 12.64 17.47
CA LEU A 66 24.50 13.35 18.20
C LEU A 66 25.03 14.28 19.31
N GLY A 67 26.35 14.24 19.60
CA GLY A 67 26.99 15.11 20.58
C GLY A 67 26.52 14.95 22.03
N SER A 68 25.79 13.87 22.36
CA SER A 68 25.22 13.65 23.70
C SER A 68 25.98 12.57 24.47
N PRO A 69 26.60 12.88 25.63
CA PRO A 69 27.27 11.92 26.48
C PRO A 69 26.23 11.05 27.21
N GLY A 70 25.96 9.86 26.68
CA GLY A 70 25.01 8.88 27.23
C GLY A 70 24.26 8.11 26.15
N GLY A 71 24.96 7.79 25.04
CA GLY A 71 24.41 7.26 23.80
C GLY A 71 23.55 6.00 23.95
N TYR A 72 22.64 5.84 22.99
CA TYR A 72 21.92 4.62 22.59
C TYR A 72 21.91 3.38 23.54
N PRO A 73 20.75 2.84 23.97
CA PRO A 73 19.42 2.88 23.32
C PRO A 73 18.46 3.95 23.87
N VAL A 74 18.93 4.81 24.78
CA VAL A 74 18.09 5.82 25.46
C VAL A 74 17.49 6.80 24.44
N TYR A 75 18.20 7.10 23.36
CA TYR A 75 17.77 8.04 22.33
C TYR A 75 16.61 7.51 21.48
N ILE A 76 16.69 6.26 20.98
CA ILE A 76 15.59 5.65 20.21
C ILE A 76 14.34 5.39 21.07
N LYS A 77 14.51 4.95 22.32
CA LYS A 77 13.38 4.74 23.24
C LYS A 77 12.66 6.03 23.65
N ARG A 78 13.34 7.18 23.61
CA ARG A 78 12.74 8.50 23.87
C ARG A 78 12.15 9.12 22.60
N TRP A 79 12.79 8.94 21.46
CA TRP A 79 12.29 9.40 20.16
C TRP A 79 10.91 8.80 19.83
N THR A 80 10.78 7.48 20.01
CA THR A 80 9.49 6.75 19.85
C THR A 80 8.37 7.22 20.79
N ARG A 81 8.68 7.97 21.86
CA ARG A 81 7.71 8.49 22.84
C ARG A 81 7.41 9.98 22.72
N THR A 82 8.37 10.79 22.26
CA THR A 82 8.29 12.26 22.38
C THR A 82 8.16 12.96 21.02
N GLY A 83 8.30 12.24 19.90
CA GLY A 83 7.93 12.71 18.56
C GLY A 83 8.80 13.84 17.97
N GLN A 84 9.53 14.59 18.78
CA GLN A 84 10.42 15.66 18.34
C GLN A 84 11.66 15.72 19.23
N ILE A 85 12.77 15.24 18.69
CA ILE A 85 14.09 15.78 19.02
C ILE A 85 14.63 16.38 17.71
N ASN A 86 15.34 17.50 17.79
CA ASN A 86 15.96 18.22 16.66
C ASN A 86 17.10 17.42 15.98
N THR A 87 16.93 16.11 15.76
CA THR A 87 17.90 15.27 15.04
C THR A 87 17.54 15.23 13.58
N ARG A 88 18.53 15.48 12.71
CA ARG A 88 18.32 15.44 11.27
C ARG A 88 18.22 13.98 10.84
N LEU A 89 17.36 13.67 9.88
CA LEU A 89 17.17 12.29 9.40
C LEU A 89 18.47 11.68 8.84
N GLU A 90 19.34 12.50 8.25
CA GLU A 90 20.66 12.10 7.77
C GLU A 90 21.58 11.56 8.89
N ASP A 91 21.50 12.15 10.09
CA ASP A 91 22.30 11.73 11.24
C ASP A 91 21.91 10.32 11.69
N LEU A 92 20.61 9.99 11.61
CA LEU A 92 20.09 8.68 11.97
C LEU A 92 20.66 7.56 11.08
N LEU A 93 20.87 7.85 9.78
CA LEU A 93 21.46 6.89 8.85
C LEU A 93 22.94 6.60 9.14
N CYS A 94 23.60 7.43 9.95
CA CYS A 94 25.00 7.25 10.34
C CYS A 94 25.16 6.45 11.64
N LEU A 95 24.08 6.01 12.29
CA LEU A 95 24.15 5.32 13.58
C LEU A 95 24.56 3.84 13.47
N GLY A 96 24.50 3.22 12.29
CA GLY A 96 24.76 1.78 12.13
C GLY A 96 23.68 0.90 12.79
N GLU A 97 22.47 1.44 12.93
CA GLU A 97 21.32 0.84 13.62
C GLU A 97 20.17 0.60 12.63
N PRO A 98 19.69 -0.65 12.47
CA PRO A 98 18.58 -0.96 11.57
C PRO A 98 17.30 -0.17 11.90
N GLU A 99 16.98 0.00 13.19
CA GLU A 99 15.80 0.73 13.65
C GLU A 99 15.85 2.23 13.25
N ALA A 100 17.05 2.80 13.17
CA ALA A 100 17.23 4.17 12.71
C ALA A 100 16.93 4.30 11.20
N VAL A 101 17.32 3.31 10.39
CA VAL A 101 16.97 3.27 8.96
C VAL A 101 15.46 3.17 8.79
N VAL A 102 14.81 2.27 9.52
CA VAL A 102 13.34 2.13 9.50
C VAL A 102 12.65 3.45 9.89
N ALA A 103 13.14 4.13 10.93
CA ALA A 103 12.61 5.43 11.34
C ALA A 103 12.70 6.48 10.21
N VAL A 104 13.82 6.55 9.51
CA VAL A 104 14.02 7.46 8.37
C VAL A 104 13.06 7.15 7.23
N VAL A 105 12.95 5.87 6.86
CA VAL A 105 12.03 5.40 5.81
C VAL A 105 10.56 5.70 6.14
N HIS A 106 10.20 5.78 7.43
CA HIS A 106 8.84 6.10 7.86
C HIS A 106 8.58 7.61 8.02
N ALA A 107 9.61 8.45 8.02
CA ALA A 107 9.49 9.88 8.28
C ALA A 107 8.72 10.63 7.17
N GLU A 108 7.92 11.62 7.57
CA GLU A 108 7.16 12.44 6.64
C GLU A 108 8.08 13.32 5.75
N SER A 109 9.22 13.74 6.30
CA SER A 109 10.22 14.55 5.59
C SER A 109 11.22 13.71 4.75
N LEU A 110 10.91 12.44 4.46
CA LEU A 110 11.71 11.62 3.56
C LEU A 110 11.84 12.28 2.19
N THR A 111 13.07 12.37 1.69
CA THR A 111 13.42 12.82 0.33
C THR A 111 13.96 11.66 -0.49
N ASP A 112 14.01 11.81 -1.81
CA ASP A 112 14.58 10.80 -2.71
C ASP A 112 16.05 10.48 -2.39
N GLU A 113 16.85 11.50 -2.06
CA GLU A 113 18.25 11.30 -1.66
C GLU A 113 18.38 10.58 -0.30
N LEU A 114 17.49 10.85 0.67
CA LEU A 114 17.46 10.08 1.92
C LEU A 114 17.01 8.64 1.68
N ALA A 115 16.07 8.42 0.76
CA ALA A 115 15.65 7.08 0.34
C ALA A 115 16.81 6.30 -0.29
N ARG A 116 17.64 6.93 -1.14
CA ARG A 116 18.84 6.31 -1.71
C ARG A 116 19.82 5.84 -0.63
N ARG A 117 20.08 6.69 0.37
CA ARG A 117 20.97 6.35 1.49
C ARG A 117 20.40 5.25 2.38
N ALA A 118 19.10 5.33 2.70
CA ALA A 118 18.41 4.31 3.48
C ALA A 118 18.38 2.95 2.76
N TRP A 119 18.13 2.97 1.45
CA TRP A 119 18.18 1.80 0.57
C TRP A 119 19.56 1.15 0.58
N TRP A 120 20.63 1.95 0.46
CA TRP A 120 22.00 1.45 0.56
C TRP A 120 22.28 0.79 1.91
N CYS A 121 21.75 1.35 3.01
CA CYS A 121 21.90 0.75 4.34
C CYS A 121 21.17 -0.59 4.46
N GLN A 122 19.90 -0.65 4.06
CA GLN A 122 19.02 -1.79 4.32
C GLN A 122 18.02 -2.02 3.16
N PRO A 123 18.44 -2.74 2.11
CA PRO A 123 17.62 -2.99 0.93
C PRO A 123 16.64 -4.15 1.14
N THR A 124 15.54 -3.90 1.84
CA THR A 124 14.47 -4.89 2.10
C THR A 124 13.18 -4.54 1.35
N SER A 125 12.34 -5.54 1.08
CA SER A 125 11.03 -5.35 0.44
C SER A 125 10.11 -4.42 1.22
N ASP A 126 10.14 -4.47 2.55
CA ASP A 126 9.36 -3.57 3.40
C ASP A 126 9.80 -2.11 3.26
N ASN A 127 11.12 -1.87 3.27
CA ASN A 127 11.66 -0.54 3.06
C ASN A 127 11.35 -0.05 1.63
N ALA A 128 11.49 -0.92 0.61
CA ALA A 128 11.16 -0.57 -0.77
C ALA A 128 9.69 -0.15 -0.91
N ARG A 129 8.75 -0.95 -0.39
CA ARG A 129 7.32 -0.60 -0.39
C ARG A 129 7.06 0.73 0.32
N ARG A 130 7.62 0.90 1.53
CA ARG A 130 7.39 2.10 2.34
C ARG A 130 7.93 3.36 1.68
N MET A 131 9.13 3.31 1.09
CA MET A 131 9.72 4.43 0.36
C MET A 131 8.95 4.71 -0.94
N LEU A 132 8.62 3.67 -1.72
CA LEU A 132 7.93 3.82 -3.01
C LEU A 132 6.48 4.34 -2.87
N ALA A 133 5.88 4.21 -1.68
CA ALA A 133 4.60 4.83 -1.35
C ALA A 133 4.67 6.37 -1.24
N ARG A 134 5.86 6.96 -1.15
CA ARG A 134 6.05 8.42 -1.06
C ARG A 134 6.13 9.02 -2.47
N PRO A 135 5.29 10.02 -2.82
CA PRO A 135 5.33 10.64 -4.14
C PRO A 135 6.69 11.21 -4.53
N CYS A 136 7.43 11.78 -3.57
CA CYS A 136 8.77 12.33 -3.79
C CYS A 136 9.82 11.28 -4.18
N VAL A 137 9.64 10.02 -3.79
CA VAL A 137 10.53 8.90 -4.13
C VAL A 137 10.05 8.24 -5.43
N ALA A 138 8.74 8.02 -5.57
CA ALA A 138 8.17 7.42 -6.77
C ALA A 138 8.44 8.25 -8.03
N SER A 139 8.47 9.57 -7.92
CA SER A 139 8.82 10.49 -9.02
C SER A 139 10.32 10.81 -9.13
N GLY A 140 11.13 10.33 -8.17
CA GLY A 140 12.57 10.54 -8.12
C GLY A 140 13.38 9.43 -8.80
N GLU A 141 14.70 9.46 -8.61
CA GLU A 141 15.61 8.47 -9.19
C GLU A 141 15.46 7.08 -8.54
N MET A 142 15.04 7.04 -7.27
CA MET A 142 14.85 5.77 -6.57
C MET A 142 13.58 5.04 -7.00
N GLY A 143 12.58 5.73 -7.56
CA GLY A 143 11.31 5.12 -7.97
C GLY A 143 11.51 3.86 -8.83
N PRO A 144 12.18 3.95 -10.00
CA PRO A 144 12.45 2.80 -10.86
C PRO A 144 13.30 1.71 -10.18
N VAL A 145 14.31 2.09 -9.39
CA VAL A 145 15.19 1.15 -8.68
C VAL A 145 14.40 0.28 -7.69
N LEU A 146 13.53 0.92 -6.91
CA LEU A 146 12.70 0.21 -5.93
C LEU A 146 11.61 -0.62 -6.62
N ALA A 147 11.05 -0.13 -7.73
CA ALA A 147 10.06 -0.86 -8.49
C ALA A 147 10.63 -2.13 -9.14
N GLU A 148 11.81 -2.04 -9.76
CA GLU A 148 12.52 -3.18 -10.33
C GLU A 148 12.79 -4.23 -9.25
N PHE A 149 13.34 -3.83 -8.11
CA PHE A 149 13.56 -4.73 -6.98
C PHE A 149 12.27 -5.45 -6.54
N LEU A 150 11.16 -4.73 -6.38
CA LEU A 150 9.89 -5.33 -5.97
C LEU A 150 9.34 -6.30 -7.03
N VAL A 151 9.50 -6.00 -8.32
CA VAL A 151 9.12 -6.90 -9.41
C VAL A 151 9.92 -8.20 -9.36
N GLU A 152 11.23 -8.11 -9.16
CA GLU A 152 12.11 -9.29 -9.02
C GLU A 152 11.81 -10.09 -7.75
N PHE A 153 11.39 -9.41 -6.67
CA PHE A 153 11.08 -10.04 -5.39
C PHE A 153 9.70 -10.70 -5.34
N LEU A 154 8.71 -10.22 -6.13
CA LEU A 154 7.32 -10.71 -6.13
C LEU A 154 7.14 -12.25 -6.23
N PRO A 155 7.95 -13.01 -6.98
CA PRO A 155 7.87 -14.48 -6.98
C PRO A 155 8.08 -15.10 -5.60
N PHE A 156 8.91 -14.47 -4.75
CA PHE A 156 9.28 -14.90 -3.40
C PHE A 156 8.40 -14.30 -2.30
N GLU A 157 7.53 -13.35 -2.63
CA GLU A 157 6.60 -12.77 -1.66
C GLU A 157 5.53 -13.80 -1.26
N GLU A 158 5.55 -14.16 0.03
CA GLU A 158 4.64 -15.14 0.62
C GLU A 158 3.35 -14.48 1.14
N ASP A 159 3.43 -13.23 1.60
CA ASP A 159 2.27 -12.51 2.13
C ASP A 159 1.43 -11.94 0.98
N PRO A 160 0.17 -12.39 0.80
CA PRO A 160 -0.71 -11.87 -0.24
C PRO A 160 -0.96 -10.36 -0.10
N ALA A 161 -0.97 -9.81 1.12
CA ALA A 161 -1.12 -8.38 1.36
C ALA A 161 0.05 -7.58 0.82
N HIS A 162 1.27 -8.05 1.08
CA HIS A 162 2.48 -7.45 0.53
C HIS A 162 2.59 -7.61 -0.99
N ALA A 163 2.13 -8.72 -1.55
CA ALA A 163 2.08 -8.91 -2.99
C ALA A 163 1.11 -7.93 -3.67
N MET A 164 -0.09 -7.73 -3.09
CA MET A 164 -1.06 -6.72 -3.53
C MET A 164 -0.45 -5.32 -3.50
N GLU A 165 0.14 -4.95 -2.37
CA GLU A 165 0.73 -3.63 -2.16
C GLU A 165 1.91 -3.37 -3.11
N SER A 166 2.78 -4.37 -3.31
CA SER A 166 3.91 -4.25 -4.23
C SER A 166 3.42 -4.01 -5.66
N VAL A 167 2.42 -4.78 -6.14
CA VAL A 167 1.82 -4.53 -7.46
C VAL A 167 1.18 -3.15 -7.55
N ARG A 168 0.46 -2.72 -6.51
CA ARG A 168 -0.15 -1.39 -6.47
C ARG A 168 0.90 -0.29 -6.62
N LEU A 169 2.04 -0.44 -5.94
CA LEU A 169 3.11 0.55 -5.93
C LEU A 169 3.92 0.57 -7.23
N VAL A 170 4.24 -0.58 -7.83
CA VAL A 170 5.03 -0.62 -9.07
C VAL A 170 4.22 -0.21 -10.31
N LEU A 171 2.89 -0.21 -10.23
CA LEU A 171 2.00 0.27 -11.29
C LEU A 171 1.82 1.80 -11.31
N GLN A 172 2.47 2.54 -10.43
CA GLN A 172 2.50 3.99 -10.54
C GLN A 172 3.10 4.44 -11.88
N PRO A 173 2.67 5.59 -12.44
CA PRO A 173 3.08 6.02 -13.78
C PRO A 173 4.60 6.10 -13.95
N GLY A 174 5.12 5.44 -15.00
CA GLY A 174 6.52 5.54 -15.40
C GLY A 174 7.50 4.63 -14.66
N LEU A 175 7.06 3.84 -13.67
CA LEU A 175 7.95 2.99 -12.89
C LEU A 175 8.33 1.66 -13.57
N ILE A 176 7.39 1.07 -14.31
CA ILE A 176 7.60 -0.18 -15.04
C ILE A 176 7.18 -0.04 -16.50
N ASP A 177 7.79 -0.85 -17.36
CA ASP A 177 7.44 -0.90 -18.76
C ASP A 177 6.18 -1.74 -19.04
N HIS A 178 5.65 -1.62 -20.25
CA HIS A 178 4.46 -2.36 -20.68
C HIS A 178 4.68 -3.88 -20.63
N ALA A 179 5.88 -4.37 -20.98
CA ALA A 179 6.18 -5.79 -20.97
C ALA A 179 6.13 -6.39 -19.55
N THR A 180 6.65 -5.67 -18.56
CA THR A 180 6.59 -6.07 -17.14
C THR A 180 5.16 -6.00 -16.63
N ARG A 181 4.41 -4.96 -16.97
CA ARG A 181 2.98 -4.86 -16.64
C ARG A 181 2.18 -6.06 -17.14
N GLU A 182 2.35 -6.47 -18.40
CA GLU A 182 1.68 -7.65 -18.95
C GLU A 182 2.10 -8.96 -18.25
N ARG A 183 3.39 -9.13 -17.95
CA ARG A 183 3.88 -10.31 -17.20
C ARG A 183 3.24 -10.40 -15.82
N LEU A 184 3.14 -9.27 -15.10
CA LEU A 184 2.49 -9.22 -13.78
C LEU A 184 0.99 -9.55 -13.88
N TRP A 185 0.31 -9.04 -14.90
CA TRP A 185 -1.11 -9.32 -15.16
C TRP A 185 -1.36 -10.82 -15.38
N HIS A 186 -0.56 -11.46 -16.24
CA HIS A 186 -0.66 -12.89 -16.50
C HIS A 186 -0.33 -13.74 -15.27
N ALA A 187 0.67 -13.35 -14.47
CA ALA A 187 0.96 -14.02 -13.20
C ALA A 187 -0.24 -13.95 -12.23
N GLY A 188 -1.02 -12.87 -12.29
CA GLY A 188 -2.23 -12.68 -11.50
C GLY A 188 -3.35 -13.69 -11.76
N GLN A 189 -3.33 -14.42 -12.87
CA GLN A 189 -4.27 -15.52 -13.13
C GLN A 189 -4.13 -16.65 -12.10
N ARG A 190 -2.91 -16.90 -11.62
CA ARG A 190 -2.61 -17.92 -10.61
C ARG A 190 -2.57 -17.35 -9.20
N LYS A 191 -2.08 -16.10 -9.06
CA LYS A 191 -1.99 -15.36 -7.79
C LYS A 191 -2.97 -14.17 -7.82
N ASN A 192 -4.23 -14.39 -7.45
CA ASN A 192 -5.28 -13.37 -7.52
C ASN A 192 -5.00 -12.09 -6.69
N ALA A 193 -4.13 -12.16 -5.69
CA ALA A 193 -3.55 -10.99 -5.02
C ALA A 193 -3.00 -9.95 -6.02
N LEU A 194 -2.26 -10.38 -7.06
CA LEU A 194 -1.71 -9.43 -8.03
C LEU A 194 -2.82 -8.68 -8.76
N ARG A 195 -3.94 -9.35 -9.11
CA ARG A 195 -5.09 -8.70 -9.74
C ARG A 195 -5.75 -7.66 -8.84
N VAL A 196 -5.84 -7.91 -7.52
CA VAL A 196 -6.32 -6.89 -6.58
C VAL A 196 -5.40 -5.67 -6.60
N GLY A 197 -4.08 -5.86 -6.67
CA GLY A 197 -3.12 -4.77 -6.86
C GLY A 197 -3.37 -3.93 -8.13
N PHE A 198 -3.69 -4.58 -9.25
CA PHE A 198 -4.11 -3.89 -10.49
C PHE A 198 -5.41 -3.10 -10.32
N LEU A 199 -6.43 -3.70 -9.70
CA LEU A 199 -7.69 -2.99 -9.42
C LEU A 199 -7.48 -1.78 -8.50
N ALA A 200 -6.52 -1.85 -7.58
CA ALA A 200 -6.19 -0.76 -6.68
C ALA A 200 -5.40 0.38 -7.37
N ALA A 201 -4.48 0.06 -8.27
CA ALA A 201 -3.60 1.06 -8.89
C ALA A 201 -4.16 1.66 -10.18
N THR A 202 -4.71 0.82 -11.07
CA THR A 202 -5.13 1.22 -12.41
C THR A 202 -6.53 0.69 -12.74
N PRO A 203 -7.57 1.04 -11.94
CA PRO A 203 -8.92 0.48 -12.09
C PRO A 203 -9.56 0.75 -13.46
N ASP A 204 -9.18 1.85 -14.12
CA ASP A 204 -9.71 2.25 -15.44
C ASP A 204 -8.73 1.98 -16.59
N ASP A 205 -7.57 1.37 -16.30
CA ASP A 205 -6.57 0.98 -17.29
C ASP A 205 -6.07 -0.42 -16.93
N LEU A 206 -6.94 -1.41 -17.11
CA LEU A 206 -6.61 -2.82 -16.93
C LEU A 206 -6.17 -3.40 -18.29
N PRO A 207 -5.23 -4.38 -18.32
CA PRO A 207 -4.86 -5.09 -19.56
C PRO A 207 -5.98 -5.90 -20.22
N GLU A 208 -7.13 -6.04 -19.56
CA GLU A 208 -8.30 -6.76 -20.07
C GLU A 208 -9.35 -5.80 -20.59
N THR A 209 -9.98 -6.18 -21.71
CA THR A 209 -11.04 -5.40 -22.37
C THR A 209 -12.38 -6.10 -22.27
N HIS A 210 -13.44 -5.34 -21.97
CA HIS A 210 -14.82 -5.80 -21.99
C HIS A 210 -15.69 -4.87 -22.82
N PRO A 211 -16.80 -5.36 -23.42
CA PRO A 211 -17.79 -4.47 -24.00
C PRO A 211 -18.39 -3.56 -22.91
N PRO A 212 -18.81 -2.33 -23.24
CA PRO A 212 -19.56 -1.50 -22.32
C PRO A 212 -20.88 -2.15 -21.94
N HIS A 213 -21.46 -1.71 -20.83
CA HIS A 213 -22.77 -2.16 -20.37
C HIS A 213 -23.84 -1.88 -21.43
N PRO A 214 -24.85 -2.75 -21.63
CA PRO A 214 -25.90 -2.52 -22.63
C PRO A 214 -26.62 -1.17 -22.48
N ALA A 215 -26.76 -0.70 -21.24
CA ALA A 215 -27.37 0.59 -20.91
C ALA A 215 -26.43 1.80 -21.07
N ASP A 216 -25.13 1.62 -21.34
CA ASP A 216 -24.17 2.72 -21.51
C ASP A 216 -24.63 3.68 -22.61
N ALA A 217 -24.90 3.17 -23.82
CA ALA A 217 -25.35 3.98 -24.94
C ALA A 217 -26.70 4.69 -24.68
N VAL A 218 -27.58 4.08 -23.88
CA VAL A 218 -28.93 4.58 -23.58
C VAL A 218 -28.90 5.76 -22.60
N HIS A 219 -27.96 5.75 -21.66
CA HIS A 219 -27.88 6.76 -20.60
C HIS A 219 -26.70 7.73 -20.77
N LYS A 220 -25.81 7.50 -21.74
CA LYS A 220 -24.58 8.28 -21.95
C LYS A 220 -24.78 9.79 -21.90
N ASP A 221 -25.72 10.32 -22.68
CA ASP A 221 -25.92 11.76 -22.78
C ASP A 221 -26.55 12.34 -21.50
N ARG A 222 -27.50 11.62 -20.89
CA ARG A 222 -28.20 12.05 -19.66
C ARG A 222 -27.28 12.02 -18.44
N LEU A 223 -26.50 10.94 -18.29
CA LEU A 223 -25.47 10.83 -17.26
C LEU A 223 -24.34 11.84 -17.51
N GLY A 224 -23.91 12.01 -18.77
CA GLY A 224 -22.89 12.98 -19.15
C GLY A 224 -23.29 14.42 -18.80
N ALA A 225 -24.55 14.79 -19.02
CA ALA A 225 -25.06 16.11 -18.64
C ALA A 225 -25.02 16.35 -17.12
N LEU A 226 -25.42 15.36 -16.31
CA LEU A 226 -25.36 15.44 -14.84
C LEU A 226 -23.91 15.41 -14.33
N ALA A 227 -23.07 14.58 -14.92
CA ALA A 227 -21.65 14.49 -14.59
C ALA A 227 -20.90 15.80 -14.87
N ALA A 228 -21.22 16.48 -15.97
CA ALA A 228 -20.69 17.80 -16.33
C ALA A 228 -21.15 18.91 -15.37
N GLN A 229 -22.29 18.70 -14.68
CA GLN A 229 -22.78 19.58 -13.61
C GLN A 229 -22.12 19.27 -12.25
N GLY A 230 -21.18 18.33 -12.19
CA GLY A 230 -20.45 17.97 -10.98
C GLY A 230 -21.16 16.94 -10.10
N ASN A 231 -22.19 16.23 -10.60
CA ASN A 231 -22.84 15.17 -9.84
C ASN A 231 -21.92 13.93 -9.75
N PRO A 232 -21.39 13.57 -8.56
CA PRO A 232 -20.44 12.47 -8.41
C PRO A 232 -21.07 11.10 -8.66
N LEU A 233 -22.37 10.94 -8.35
CA LEU A 233 -23.09 9.69 -8.61
C LEU A 233 -23.21 9.44 -10.12
N ALA A 234 -23.53 10.46 -10.90
CA ALA A 234 -23.58 10.36 -12.36
C ALA A 234 -22.21 10.02 -12.97
N GLN A 235 -21.13 10.64 -12.46
CA GLN A 235 -19.76 10.31 -12.89
C GLN A 235 -19.39 8.86 -12.57
N ARG A 236 -19.73 8.36 -11.37
CA ARG A 236 -19.48 6.97 -11.00
C ARG A 236 -20.26 6.00 -11.87
N LEU A 237 -21.56 6.22 -12.06
CA LEU A 237 -22.40 5.40 -12.94
C LEU A 237 -21.84 5.37 -14.36
N GLN A 238 -21.49 6.53 -14.95
CA GLN A 238 -20.90 6.59 -16.28
C GLN A 238 -19.61 5.76 -16.37
N GLY A 239 -18.74 5.87 -15.36
CA GLY A 239 -17.52 5.06 -15.27
C GLY A 239 -17.82 3.56 -15.21
N THR A 240 -18.80 3.15 -14.41
CA THR A 240 -19.23 1.75 -14.24
C THR A 240 -19.82 1.16 -15.53
N LEU A 241 -20.62 1.94 -16.27
CA LEU A 241 -21.23 1.48 -17.52
C LEU A 241 -20.23 1.39 -18.69
N SER A 242 -19.12 2.13 -18.61
CA SER A 242 -18.08 2.12 -19.64
C SER A 242 -17.41 0.74 -19.81
N ALA A 243 -16.76 0.52 -20.96
CA ALA A 243 -15.95 -0.67 -21.23
C ALA A 243 -14.90 -0.96 -20.14
N ARG A 244 -14.28 0.11 -19.59
CA ARG A 244 -13.28 0.02 -18.52
C ARG A 244 -13.92 -0.38 -17.19
N GLY A 245 -15.09 0.19 -16.86
CA GLY A 245 -15.86 -0.18 -15.68
C GLY A 245 -16.34 -1.64 -15.73
N GLN A 246 -16.76 -2.11 -16.90
CA GLN A 246 -17.13 -3.51 -17.11
C GLN A 246 -15.93 -4.45 -16.96
N ALA A 247 -14.75 -4.06 -17.43
CA ALA A 247 -13.52 -4.82 -17.21
C ALA A 247 -13.19 -4.92 -15.71
N PHE A 248 -13.29 -3.81 -14.96
CA PHE A 248 -13.12 -3.81 -13.50
C PHE A 248 -14.09 -4.79 -12.82
N LEU A 249 -15.39 -4.72 -13.15
CA LEU A 249 -16.41 -5.59 -12.57
C LEU A 249 -16.16 -7.07 -12.86
N ALA A 250 -15.79 -7.40 -14.10
CA ALA A 250 -15.49 -8.77 -14.51
C ALA A 250 -14.28 -9.33 -13.74
N VAL A 251 -13.22 -8.54 -13.59
CA VAL A 251 -12.02 -8.95 -12.85
C VAL A 251 -12.34 -9.10 -11.36
N ALA A 252 -13.04 -8.14 -10.75
CA ALA A 252 -13.47 -8.20 -9.35
C ALA A 252 -14.32 -9.44 -9.08
N GLN A 253 -15.31 -9.73 -9.93
CA GLN A 253 -16.12 -10.94 -9.82
C GLN A 253 -15.27 -12.20 -9.91
N SER A 254 -14.34 -12.29 -10.86
CA SER A 254 -13.49 -13.48 -11.04
C SER A 254 -12.63 -13.78 -9.80
N ILE A 255 -12.18 -12.74 -9.10
CA ILE A 255 -11.43 -12.87 -7.84
C ILE A 255 -12.38 -13.36 -6.73
N LEU A 256 -13.58 -12.78 -6.62
CA LEU A 256 -14.56 -13.12 -5.59
C LEU A 256 -15.14 -14.54 -5.73
N GLU A 257 -15.19 -15.08 -6.95
CA GLU A 257 -15.58 -16.48 -7.21
C GLU A 257 -14.59 -17.47 -6.60
N LYS A 258 -13.29 -17.15 -6.65
CA LYS A 258 -12.22 -18.04 -6.20
C LYS A 258 -11.12 -17.27 -5.43
N PRO A 259 -11.44 -16.61 -4.30
CA PRO A 259 -10.43 -15.92 -3.50
C PRO A 259 -9.47 -16.94 -2.89
N ALA A 260 -8.18 -16.58 -2.86
CA ALA A 260 -7.14 -17.48 -2.37
C ALA A 260 -7.06 -17.44 -0.84
N THR A 261 -7.06 -16.23 -0.28
CA THR A 261 -6.81 -15.96 1.15
C THR A 261 -7.70 -14.82 1.66
N GLN A 262 -7.77 -14.66 2.98
CA GLN A 262 -8.55 -13.60 3.62
C GLN A 262 -8.07 -12.18 3.25
N PRO A 263 -6.75 -11.89 3.21
CA PRO A 263 -6.28 -10.58 2.75
C PRO A 263 -6.74 -10.24 1.34
N VAL A 264 -6.83 -11.22 0.43
CA VAL A 264 -7.34 -10.98 -0.93
C VAL A 264 -8.81 -10.55 -0.92
N VAL A 265 -9.63 -11.17 -0.05
CA VAL A 265 -11.04 -10.77 0.11
C VAL A 265 -11.15 -9.38 0.70
N ALA A 266 -10.45 -9.12 1.81
CA ALA A 266 -10.43 -7.82 2.47
C ALA A 266 -9.95 -6.69 1.54
N GLY A 267 -8.83 -6.92 0.85
CA GLY A 267 -8.26 -5.99 -0.13
C GLY A 267 -9.22 -5.71 -1.28
N LEU A 268 -9.86 -6.74 -1.85
CA LEU A 268 -10.84 -6.56 -2.92
C LEU A 268 -12.04 -5.74 -2.46
N LEU A 269 -12.58 -6.01 -1.27
CA LEU A 269 -13.70 -5.25 -0.71
C LEU A 269 -13.33 -3.78 -0.49
N ASN A 270 -12.14 -3.50 0.04
CA ASN A 270 -11.65 -2.13 0.20
C ASN A 270 -11.52 -1.40 -1.15
N VAL A 271 -10.98 -2.08 -2.18
CA VAL A 271 -10.86 -1.53 -3.54
C VAL A 271 -12.24 -1.27 -4.17
N MET A 272 -13.18 -2.19 -4.04
CA MET A 272 -14.54 -2.02 -4.53
C MET A 272 -15.27 -0.87 -3.82
N SER A 273 -15.17 -0.82 -2.49
CA SER A 273 -15.73 0.25 -1.68
C SER A 273 -15.22 1.61 -2.15
N ALA A 274 -13.89 1.78 -2.24
CA ALA A 274 -13.26 3.01 -2.71
C ALA A 274 -13.67 3.38 -4.16
N ARG A 275 -13.83 2.39 -5.05
CA ARG A 275 -14.21 2.62 -6.45
C ARG A 275 -15.62 3.21 -6.60
N PHE A 276 -16.55 2.80 -5.74
CA PHE A 276 -17.97 3.15 -5.85
C PHE A 276 -18.41 4.26 -4.89
N SER A 277 -17.58 4.67 -3.93
CA SER A 277 -17.86 5.82 -3.07
C SER A 277 -18.11 7.10 -3.86
N ILE A 278 -19.15 7.83 -3.42
CA ILE A 278 -19.65 9.11 -3.97
C ILE A 278 -19.56 10.21 -2.90
N GLY A 279 -18.37 10.44 -2.35
CA GLY A 279 -18.16 11.40 -1.25
C GLY A 279 -16.75 11.28 -0.66
N ASP A 280 -16.49 12.00 0.44
CA ASP A 280 -15.25 11.85 1.18
C ASP A 280 -15.18 10.42 1.76
N PRO A 281 -14.13 9.64 1.47
CA PRO A 281 -13.89 8.34 2.11
C PRO A 281 -14.01 8.37 3.64
N HIS A 282 -13.75 9.52 4.27
CA HIS A 282 -13.84 9.70 5.72
C HIS A 282 -15.27 9.94 6.24
N GLU A 283 -16.22 10.41 5.43
CA GLU A 283 -17.66 10.42 5.82
C GLU A 283 -18.20 8.99 5.97
N HIS A 284 -17.58 8.01 5.30
CA HIS A 284 -17.94 6.61 5.38
C HIS A 284 -17.45 5.90 6.66
N LEU A 285 -16.55 6.51 7.44
CA LEU A 285 -16.08 5.95 8.72
C LEU A 285 -17.13 6.02 9.83
N GLU A 286 -18.19 6.82 9.65
CA GLU A 286 -19.36 6.84 10.55
C GLU A 286 -20.49 5.87 10.12
N LEU A 287 -20.27 5.03 9.10
CA LEU A 287 -21.24 4.01 8.72
C LEU A 287 -21.21 2.85 9.71
N ARG A 288 -22.14 2.90 10.67
CA ARG A 288 -22.22 2.02 11.85
C ARG A 288 -22.44 0.55 11.53
N SER A 289 -23.00 0.23 10.37
CA SER A 289 -23.41 -1.14 10.06
C SER A 289 -22.32 -1.93 9.36
N ARG A 290 -22.02 -3.11 9.91
CA ARG A 290 -21.11 -4.12 9.36
C ARG A 290 -21.87 -5.31 8.77
N GLU A 291 -23.21 -5.28 8.83
CA GLU A 291 -24.07 -6.37 8.39
C GLU A 291 -24.71 -6.02 7.06
N ILE A 292 -24.69 -6.97 6.12
CA ILE A 292 -25.12 -6.72 4.74
C ILE A 292 -26.63 -6.36 4.66
N ASP A 293 -27.45 -6.94 5.53
CA ASP A 293 -28.90 -6.69 5.56
C ASP A 293 -29.23 -5.29 6.07
N GLU A 294 -28.51 -4.81 7.08
CA GLU A 294 -28.62 -3.45 7.58
C GLU A 294 -28.11 -2.43 6.55
N ILE A 295 -27.04 -2.75 5.80
CA ILE A 295 -26.57 -1.94 4.67
C ILE A 295 -27.67 -1.82 3.61
N HIS A 296 -28.35 -2.93 3.26
CA HIS A 296 -29.46 -2.93 2.30
C HIS A 296 -30.63 -2.09 2.80
N ALA A 297 -31.02 -2.24 4.08
CA ALA A 297 -32.12 -1.48 4.67
C ALA A 297 -31.86 0.04 4.64
N ASP A 298 -30.64 0.48 4.98
CA ASP A 298 -30.28 1.90 4.95
C ASP A 298 -30.23 2.46 3.52
N ILE A 299 -29.73 1.69 2.55
CA ILE A 299 -29.75 2.11 1.14
C ILE A 299 -31.18 2.21 0.63
N GLU A 300 -32.04 1.25 0.96
CA GLU A 300 -33.45 1.27 0.57
C GLU A 300 -34.19 2.48 1.19
N ALA A 301 -33.90 2.81 2.44
CA ALA A 301 -34.42 4.02 3.08
C ALA A 301 -33.97 5.29 2.35
N ARG A 302 -32.68 5.40 2.00
CA ARG A 302 -32.13 6.52 1.22
C ARG A 302 -32.72 6.62 -0.19
N LEU A 303 -33.04 5.50 -0.83
CA LEU A 303 -33.66 5.49 -2.16
C LEU A 303 -35.17 5.74 -2.13
N SER A 304 -35.82 5.50 -1.00
CA SER A 304 -37.25 5.80 -0.79
C SER A 304 -37.50 7.28 -0.53
N ALA A 305 -36.54 7.97 0.09
CA ALA A 305 -36.53 9.41 0.29
C ALA A 305 -35.20 10.00 -0.23
N PRO A 306 -35.00 10.06 -1.56
CA PRO A 306 -33.71 10.45 -2.12
C PRO A 306 -33.45 11.94 -1.90
N GLU A 307 -32.21 12.26 -1.52
CA GLU A 307 -31.71 13.62 -1.31
C GLU A 307 -30.44 13.87 -2.13
N GLY A 308 -30.10 15.16 -2.30
CA GLY A 308 -28.87 15.60 -2.97
C GLY A 308 -28.64 14.94 -4.33
N HIS A 309 -27.43 14.42 -4.54
CA HIS A 309 -27.03 13.80 -5.80
C HIS A 309 -27.87 12.60 -6.22
N ILE A 310 -28.43 11.85 -5.26
CA ILE A 310 -29.30 10.69 -5.55
C ILE A 310 -30.63 11.19 -6.13
N ALA A 311 -31.21 12.22 -5.52
CA ALA A 311 -32.47 12.82 -6.00
C ALA A 311 -32.34 13.39 -7.41
N GLU A 312 -31.24 14.10 -7.69
CA GLU A 312 -30.95 14.68 -9.00
C GLU A 312 -30.88 13.61 -10.10
N VAL A 313 -30.18 12.51 -9.85
CA VAL A 313 -30.07 11.40 -10.81
C VAL A 313 -31.42 10.72 -10.99
N LEU A 314 -32.11 10.34 -9.92
CA LEU A 314 -33.39 9.63 -10.00
C LEU A 314 -34.53 10.47 -10.62
N ALA A 315 -34.47 11.79 -10.50
CA ALA A 315 -35.42 12.68 -11.17
C ALA A 315 -35.30 12.65 -12.70
N LYS A 316 -34.11 12.33 -13.24
CA LYS A 316 -33.83 12.25 -14.68
C LYS A 316 -33.76 10.83 -15.22
N LEU A 317 -33.40 9.88 -14.36
CA LEU A 317 -33.09 8.49 -14.67
C LEU A 317 -33.73 7.56 -13.60
N PRO A 318 -35.06 7.58 -13.43
CA PRO A 318 -35.74 6.73 -12.44
C PRO A 318 -35.50 5.24 -12.69
N GLU A 319 -35.26 4.84 -13.94
CA GLU A 319 -34.96 3.47 -14.34
C GLU A 319 -33.64 2.93 -13.77
N MET A 320 -32.72 3.82 -13.33
CA MET A 320 -31.42 3.45 -12.78
C MET A 320 -31.44 3.21 -11.26
N ARG A 321 -32.61 3.21 -10.62
CA ARG A 321 -32.74 3.04 -9.15
C ARG A 321 -31.99 1.81 -8.64
N ASP A 322 -32.17 0.67 -9.29
CA ASP A 322 -31.54 -0.58 -8.84
C ASP A 322 -30.03 -0.60 -9.10
N ASP A 323 -29.56 0.07 -10.15
CA ASP A 323 -28.12 0.22 -10.44
C ASP A 323 -27.46 1.12 -9.39
N ILE A 324 -28.14 2.19 -8.98
CA ILE A 324 -27.71 3.05 -7.87
C ILE A 324 -27.69 2.23 -6.57
N ALA A 325 -28.73 1.44 -6.29
CA ALA A 325 -28.78 0.58 -5.10
C ALA A 325 -27.59 -0.39 -5.05
N ALA A 326 -27.31 -1.07 -6.17
CA ALA A 326 -26.20 -2.01 -6.28
C ALA A 326 -24.85 -1.31 -6.07
N MET A 327 -24.64 -0.17 -6.74
CA MET A 327 -23.39 0.59 -6.61
C MET A 327 -23.17 1.11 -5.19
N LEU A 328 -24.19 1.71 -4.57
CA LEU A 328 -24.11 2.21 -3.19
C LEU A 328 -23.90 1.08 -2.18
N THR A 329 -24.43 -0.11 -2.46
CA THR A 329 -24.17 -1.28 -1.61
C THR A 329 -22.70 -1.67 -1.68
N LEU A 330 -22.16 -1.81 -2.89
CA LEU A 330 -20.75 -2.16 -3.06
C LEU A 330 -19.82 -1.09 -2.48
N ALA A 331 -20.19 0.20 -2.57
CA ALA A 331 -19.47 1.30 -1.94
C ALA A 331 -19.35 1.15 -0.41
N ARG A 332 -20.30 0.48 0.24
CA ARG A 332 -20.33 0.25 1.69
C ARG A 332 -19.76 -1.08 2.14
N CYS A 333 -19.49 -1.99 1.21
CA CYS A 333 -18.93 -3.31 1.52
C CYS A 333 -17.40 -3.26 1.49
N ASN A 334 -16.80 -2.71 2.54
CA ASN A 334 -15.35 -2.76 2.77
C ASN A 334 -14.97 -3.97 3.64
N GLU A 335 -13.71 -4.10 4.03
CA GLU A 335 -13.23 -5.19 4.90
C GLU A 335 -14.04 -5.40 6.19
N ALA A 336 -14.68 -4.35 6.73
CA ALA A 336 -15.44 -4.43 7.98
C ALA A 336 -16.57 -5.47 7.93
N VAL A 337 -17.13 -5.75 6.74
CA VAL A 337 -18.24 -6.71 6.58
C VAL A 337 -17.79 -8.17 6.70
N VAL A 338 -16.48 -8.45 6.60
CA VAL A 338 -15.90 -9.79 6.77
C VAL A 338 -15.11 -9.95 8.07
N THR A 339 -14.84 -8.85 8.80
CA THR A 339 -14.04 -8.87 10.03
C THR A 339 -14.54 -9.88 11.05
N GLN A 340 -15.85 -9.98 11.30
CA GLN A 340 -16.39 -10.94 12.26
C GLN A 340 -16.19 -12.39 11.83
N VAL A 341 -16.29 -12.68 10.53
CA VAL A 341 -16.06 -14.03 9.98
C VAL A 341 -14.59 -14.41 10.11
N PHE A 342 -13.69 -13.49 9.77
CA PHE A 342 -12.24 -13.72 9.78
C PHE A 342 -11.61 -13.66 11.18
N ALA A 343 -12.19 -12.91 12.12
CA ALA A 343 -11.70 -12.88 13.50
C ALA A 343 -11.75 -14.27 14.19
N HIS A 344 -12.61 -15.16 13.72
CA HIS A 344 -12.82 -16.49 14.31
C HIS A 344 -12.31 -17.64 13.42
N SER A 345 -11.57 -17.35 12.34
CA SER A 345 -11.07 -18.38 11.44
C SER A 345 -9.81 -17.95 10.71
N ASP A 346 -8.87 -18.88 10.55
CA ASP A 346 -7.70 -18.80 9.69
C ASP A 346 -7.89 -19.54 8.34
N ALA A 347 -9.15 -19.90 8.02
CA ALA A 347 -9.46 -20.70 6.86
C ALA A 347 -9.04 -20.01 5.56
N VAL A 348 -8.59 -20.83 4.60
CA VAL A 348 -8.24 -20.44 3.23
C VAL A 348 -9.00 -21.30 2.22
N GLY A 349 -8.99 -20.89 0.95
CA GLY A 349 -9.54 -21.69 -0.15
C GLY A 349 -11.03 -22.05 0.02
N SER A 350 -11.37 -23.33 -0.12
CA SER A 350 -12.78 -23.78 -0.16
C SER A 350 -13.54 -23.60 1.15
N VAL A 351 -12.86 -23.76 2.29
CA VAL A 351 -13.47 -23.60 3.62
C VAL A 351 -13.80 -22.13 3.85
N MET A 352 -12.85 -21.24 3.59
CA MET A 352 -13.06 -19.78 3.63
C MET A 352 -14.24 -19.36 2.73
N ARG A 353 -14.26 -19.86 1.48
CA ARG A 353 -15.36 -19.57 0.54
C ARG A 353 -16.73 -19.98 1.07
N ARG A 354 -16.81 -21.09 1.81
CA ARG A 354 -18.08 -21.52 2.43
C ARG A 354 -18.51 -20.58 3.56
N GLN A 355 -17.57 -20.10 4.36
CA GLN A 355 -17.83 -19.18 5.48
C GLN A 355 -18.30 -17.81 5.00
N ILE A 356 -17.69 -17.26 3.95
CA ILE A 356 -18.09 -15.95 3.39
C ILE A 356 -19.23 -16.04 2.38
N LYS A 357 -19.70 -17.26 2.04
CA LYS A 357 -20.75 -17.46 1.03
C LYS A 357 -22.01 -16.62 1.26
N PRO A 358 -22.54 -16.51 2.50
CA PRO A 358 -23.71 -15.68 2.75
C PRO A 358 -23.50 -14.27 2.22
N LEU A 359 -22.37 -13.63 2.55
CA LEU A 359 -22.02 -12.30 2.05
C LEU A 359 -21.80 -12.29 0.53
N THR A 360 -20.99 -13.21 0.00
CA THR A 360 -20.62 -13.16 -1.43
C THR A 360 -21.82 -13.41 -2.35
N ASP A 361 -22.84 -14.15 -1.92
CA ASP A 361 -24.11 -14.30 -2.65
C ASP A 361 -24.83 -12.93 -2.83
N HIS A 362 -24.81 -12.04 -1.83
CA HIS A 362 -25.33 -10.68 -2.00
C HIS A 362 -24.46 -9.86 -2.96
N LEU A 363 -23.14 -9.94 -2.82
CA LEU A 363 -22.21 -9.20 -3.68
C LEU A 363 -22.32 -9.61 -5.15
N PHE A 364 -22.48 -10.91 -5.44
CA PHE A 364 -22.67 -11.40 -6.80
C PHE A 364 -23.96 -10.88 -7.46
N ARG A 365 -25.04 -10.68 -6.69
CA ARG A 365 -26.28 -10.07 -7.22
C ARG A 365 -26.05 -8.62 -7.64
N HIS A 366 -25.33 -7.85 -6.82
CA HIS A 366 -25.01 -6.45 -7.13
C HIS A 366 -24.03 -6.33 -8.30
N LEU A 367 -23.02 -7.18 -8.36
CA LEU A 367 -22.09 -7.26 -9.50
C LEU A 367 -22.82 -7.65 -10.80
N ALA A 368 -23.69 -8.66 -10.76
CA ALA A 368 -24.48 -9.09 -11.91
C ALA A 368 -25.37 -7.94 -12.44
N ARG A 369 -26.04 -7.22 -11.53
CA ARG A 369 -26.84 -6.05 -11.90
C ARG A 369 -26.01 -4.99 -12.63
N LEU A 370 -24.86 -4.61 -12.08
CA LEU A 370 -23.98 -3.60 -12.69
C LEU A 370 -23.29 -4.08 -13.98
N GLN A 371 -23.34 -5.38 -14.27
CA GLN A 371 -22.91 -5.98 -15.54
C GLN A 371 -24.05 -6.20 -16.53
N GLY A 372 -25.29 -5.89 -16.16
CA GLY A 372 -26.47 -6.04 -17.02
C GLY A 372 -26.93 -7.48 -17.19
N ARG A 373 -26.72 -8.33 -16.16
CA ARG A 373 -27.05 -9.76 -16.16
C ARG A 373 -28.17 -10.12 -15.21
#